data_AF-A0A920BI72-F1
#
_entry.id   AF-A0A920BI72-F1
#
_cell.length_a   1.000
_cell.length_b   1.000
_cell.length_c   1.000
_cell.angle_alpha   90.00
_cell.angle_beta   90.00
_cell.angle_gamma   90.00
#
_symmetry.space_group_name_H-M   'P 1'
#
loop_
_entity.id
_entity.type
_entity.pdbx_description
1 polymer ?
#
loop_
_entity_poly.entity_id
_entity_poly.type
_entity_poly.pdbx_seq_one_letter_code
_entity_poly.pdbx_strand_id
1 'polypeptide(L)'
;MSYEVALFDLDSTLFDSALSEKLALKASFERYAISLTDELLTQYKIINTQLWLDFEQGTISLDQLRVERFSRLCQKLNLTIPSHN
;
A
#
# COMPACT_ATOMS: atom_id res chain seq x y z
N MET A 1 -10.01 -38.88 -4.59
CA MET A 1 -9.73 -37.84 -5.61
C MET A 1 -8.48 -37.11 -5.16
N SER A 2 -7.41 -37.17 -5.94
CA SER A 2 -6.13 -36.49 -5.68
C SER A 2 -5.95 -35.40 -6.75
N TYR A 3 -5.54 -34.22 -6.32
CA TYR A 3 -5.15 -33.15 -7.23
C TYR A 3 -3.65 -33.26 -7.51
N GLU A 4 -3.23 -33.18 -8.77
CA GLU A 4 -1.82 -33.19 -9.17
C GLU A 4 -1.16 -31.80 -9.08
N VAL A 5 -1.97 -30.74 -9.17
CA VAL A 5 -1.51 -29.35 -9.13
C VAL A 5 -2.41 -28.56 -8.20
N ALA A 6 -1.78 -27.74 -7.35
CA ALA A 6 -2.44 -26.73 -6.55
C ALA A 6 -1.82 -25.37 -6.89
N LEU A 7 -2.68 -24.40 -7.22
CA LEU A 7 -2.29 -23.01 -7.45
C LEU A 7 -2.71 -22.21 -6.23
N PHE A 8 -1.74 -21.51 -5.64
CA PHE A 8 -1.98 -20.62 -4.51
C PHE A 8 -1.71 -19.20 -4.94
N ASP A 9 -2.58 -18.31 -4.50
CA ASP A 9 -2.24 -16.90 -4.44
C ASP A 9 -1.15 -16.68 -3.38
N LEU A 10 -0.41 -15.58 -3.49
CA LEU A 10 0.63 -15.22 -2.53
C LEU A 10 0.03 -14.39 -1.39
N ASP A 11 -0.50 -13.21 -1.74
CA ASP A 11 -0.89 -12.20 -0.76
C ASP A 11 -2.15 -12.63 -0.01
N SER A 12 -2.12 -12.55 1.32
CA SER A 12 -3.25 -12.97 2.18
C SER A 12 -3.61 -14.46 2.10
N THR A 13 -2.83 -15.27 1.37
CA THR A 13 -2.98 -16.73 1.26
C THR A 13 -1.77 -17.44 1.85
N LEU A 14 -0.58 -17.19 1.30
CA LEU A 14 0.68 -17.72 1.84
C LEU A 14 1.39 -16.69 2.73
N PHE A 15 1.27 -15.41 2.41
CA PHE A 15 1.90 -14.32 3.15
C PHE A 15 0.89 -13.49 3.94
N ASP A 16 1.28 -13.08 5.15
CA ASP A 16 0.59 -12.04 5.91
C ASP A 16 0.95 -10.66 5.35
N SER A 17 0.30 -10.34 4.23
CA SER A 17 0.42 -9.07 3.51
C SER A 17 0.01 -7.89 4.39
N ALA A 18 -0.99 -8.07 5.26
CA ALA A 18 -1.48 -7.02 6.15
C ALA A 18 -0.46 -6.63 7.22
N LEU A 19 0.19 -7.61 7.85
CA LEU A 19 1.29 -7.36 8.78
C LEU A 19 2.48 -6.74 8.05
N SER A 20 2.84 -7.28 6.89
CA SER A 20 3.97 -6.79 6.09
C SER A 20 3.77 -5.33 5.64
N GLU A 21 2.57 -4.99 5.16
CA GLU A 21 2.17 -3.62 4.82
C GLU A 21 2.32 -2.67 6.01
N LYS A 22 1.76 -3.04 7.17
CA LYS A 22 1.84 -2.23 8.38
C LYS A 22 3.30 -1.98 8.81
N LEU A 23 4.14 -3.02 8.79
CA LEU A 23 5.56 -2.90 9.18
C LEU A 23 6.35 -2.06 8.17
N ALA A 24 6.13 -2.25 6.87
CA ALA A 24 6.81 -1.49 5.82
C ALA A 24 6.42 -0.01 5.84
N LEU A 25 5.14 0.31 6.02
CA LEU A 25 4.67 1.69 6.16
C LEU A 25 5.28 2.33 7.41
N LYS A 26 5.23 1.65 8.56
CA LYS A 26 5.83 2.14 9.80
C LYS A 26 7.31 2.50 9.59
N ALA A 27 8.10 1.56 9.09
CA ALA A 27 9.53 1.78 8.85
C ALA A 27 9.80 2.89 7.82
N SER A 28 8.94 3.06 6.82
CA SER A 28 9.09 4.11 5.80
C SER A 28 8.82 5.50 6.38
N PHE A 29 7.74 5.66 7.14
CA PHE A 29 7.35 6.94 7.75
C PHE A 29 8.27 7.34 8.90
N GLU A 30 8.79 6.38 9.68
CA GLU A 30 9.75 6.66 10.75
C GLU A 30 11.02 7.35 10.24
N ARG A 31 11.46 7.08 9.00
CA ARG A 31 12.61 7.77 8.38
C ARG A 31 12.38 9.28 8.20
N TYR A 32 11.12 9.71 8.15
CA TYR A 32 10.71 11.10 8.04
C TYR A 32 10.20 11.67 9.37
N ALA A 33 10.43 10.97 10.49
CA ALA A 33 9.91 11.32 11.81
C ALA A 33 8.36 11.42 11.87
N ILE A 34 7.67 10.66 11.02
CA ILE A 34 6.21 10.57 10.99
C ILE A 34 5.80 9.27 11.70
N SER A 35 5.01 9.39 12.75
CA SER A 35 4.45 8.23 13.45
C SER A 35 3.32 7.59 12.64
N LEU A 36 3.34 6.26 12.51
CA LEU A 36 2.23 5.53 11.91
C LEU A 36 1.02 5.53 12.85
N THR A 37 0.00 6.35 12.54
CA THR A 37 -1.27 6.37 13.26
C THR A 37 -2.29 5.43 12.62
N ASP A 38 -3.32 5.04 13.37
CA ASP A 38 -4.42 4.23 12.84
C ASP A 38 -5.20 4.97 11.74
N GLU A 39 -5.31 6.30 11.85
CA GLU A 39 -5.89 7.15 10.81
C GLU A 39 -5.08 7.07 9.51
N LEU A 40 -3.74 7.18 9.60
CA LEU A 40 -2.87 7.10 8.44
C LEU A 40 -2.97 5.74 7.76
N LEU A 41 -2.91 4.66 8.54
CA LEU A 41 -3.06 3.30 8.01
C LEU A 41 -4.43 3.10 7.34
N THR A 42 -5.49 3.63 7.94
CA THR A 42 -6.85 3.57 7.38
C THR A 42 -6.95 4.32 6.05
N GLN A 43 -6.44 5.56 5.99
CA GLN A 43 -6.44 6.35 4.75
C GLN A 43 -5.59 5.68 3.66
N TYR A 44 -4.43 5.14 4.02
CA TYR A 44 -3.59 4.38 3.08
C TYR A 44 -4.37 3.22 2.46
N LYS A 45 -5.05 2.40 3.28
CA LYS A 45 -5.83 1.25 2.79
C LYS A 45 -6.94 1.67 1.83
N ILE A 46 -7.70 2.71 2.17
CA ILE A 46 -8.77 3.23 1.30
C ILE A 46 -8.20 3.65 -0.06
N ILE A 47 -7.12 4.43 -0.05
CA ILE A 47 -6.47 4.93 -1.27
C ILE A 47 -5.88 3.78 -2.09
N ASN A 48 -5.17 2.86 -1.45
CA ASN A 48 -4.51 1.73 -2.10
C ASN A 48 -5.54 0.80 -2.75
N THR A 49 -6.64 0.47 -2.06
CA THR A 49 -7.73 -0.35 -2.62
C THR A 49 -8.33 0.32 -3.85
N GLN A 50 -8.64 1.62 -3.80
CA GLN A 50 -9.22 2.31 -4.95
C GLN A 50 -8.26 2.29 -6.16
N LEU A 51 -6.97 2.54 -5.94
CA LEU A 51 -6.01 2.55 -7.03
C LEU A 51 -5.80 1.15 -7.65
N TRP A 52 -5.89 0.07 -6.87
CA TRP A 52 -5.89 -1.28 -7.42
C TRP A 52 -7.11 -1.53 -8.31
N LEU A 53 -8.30 -1.09 -7.90
CA LEU A 53 -9.50 -1.14 -8.75
C LEU A 53 -9.32 -0.34 -10.05
N ASP A 54 -8.72 0.85 -9.96
CA ASP A 54 -8.43 1.72 -11.10
C ASP A 54 -7.44 1.03 -12.08
N PHE A 55 -6.44 0.32 -11.55
CA PHE A 55 -5.46 -0.45 -12.32
C PHE A 55 -6.09 -1.68 -12.98
N GLU A 56 -6.93 -2.43 -12.28
CA GLU A 56 -7.67 -3.58 -12.82
C GLU A 56 -8.61 -3.16 -13.96
N GLN A 57 -9.15 -1.94 -13.90
CA GLN A 57 -9.94 -1.34 -14.98
C GLN A 57 -9.10 -0.77 -16.13
N GLY A 58 -7.77 -0.80 -16.03
CA GLY A 58 -6.85 -0.30 -17.05
C GLY A 58 -6.78 1.24 -17.14
N THR A 59 -7.29 1.95 -16.13
CA THR A 59 -7.34 3.42 -16.13
C THR A 59 -6.03 4.07 -15.68
N ILE A 60 -5.19 3.32 -14.95
CA ILE A 60 -3.85 3.71 -14.54
C ILE A 60 -2.86 2.55 -14.77
N SER A 61 -1.58 2.88 -14.91
CA SER A 61 -0.51 1.88 -14.95
C SER A 61 -0.04 1.48 -13.55
N LEU A 62 0.67 0.35 -13.46
CA LEU A 62 1.26 -0.10 -12.20
C LEU A 62 2.28 0.91 -11.64
N ASP A 63 3.03 1.59 -12.51
CA ASP A 63 4.00 2.61 -12.10
C ASP A 63 3.31 3.87 -11.57
N GLN A 64 2.18 4.27 -12.16
CA GLN A 64 1.34 5.34 -11.63
C GLN A 64 0.79 4.97 -10.26
N LEU A 65 0.21 3.77 -10.12
CA LEU A 65 -0.35 3.27 -8.86
C LEU A 65 0.67 3.32 -7.71
N ARG A 66 1.93 2.91 -7.97
CA ARG A 66 3.02 2.89 -6.98
C ARG A 66 3.30 4.28 -6.38
N VAL A 67 3.34 5.31 -7.20
CA VAL A 67 3.65 6.68 -6.76
C VAL A 67 2.39 7.38 -6.21
N GLU A 68 1.27 7.22 -6.92
CA GLU A 68 0.03 7.94 -6.65
C GLU A 68 -0.54 7.62 -5.27
N ARG A 69 -0.40 6.38 -4.78
CA ARG A 69 -0.90 6.00 -3.45
C ARG A 69 -0.29 6.84 -2.33
N PHE A 70 1.00 7.16 -2.43
CA PHE A 70 1.69 7.97 -1.44
C PHE A 70 1.45 9.47 -1.66
N SER A 71 1.36 9.90 -2.92
CA SER A 71 0.97 11.28 -3.27
C SER A 71 -0.40 11.64 -2.68
N ARG A 72 -1.43 10.83 -2.95
CA ARG A 72 -2.78 11.01 -2.40
C ARG A 72 -2.81 10.94 -0.89
N LEU A 73 -2.05 10.02 -0.29
CA LEU A 73 -1.98 9.89 1.17
C LEU A 73 -1.39 11.15 1.82
N CYS A 74 -0.27 11.64 1.30
CA CYS A 74 0.38 12.83 1.84
C CYS A 74 -0.54 14.06 1.71
N GLN A 75 -1.18 14.23 0.56
CA GLN A 75 -2.15 15.30 0.35
C GLN A 75 -3.34 15.18 1.31
N LYS A 76 -3.91 13.98 1.48
CA LYS A 76 -5.07 13.74 2.34
C LYS A 76 -4.81 14.06 3.81
N LEU A 77 -3.60 13.79 4.28
CA LEU A 77 -3.19 13.96 5.67
C LEU A 77 -2.40 15.26 5.91
N ASN A 78 -2.27 16.11 4.89
CA ASN A 78 -1.45 17.32 4.92
C ASN A 78 0.00 17.06 5.40
N LEU A 79 0.56 15.91 5.02
CA LEU A 79 1.94 15.55 5.36
C LEU A 79 2.90 16.30 4.44
N THR A 80 3.81 17.05 5.06
CA THR A 80 4.95 17.64 4.36
C THR A 80 6.14 16.71 4.53
N ILE A 81 6.51 16.00 3.46
CA ILE A 81 7.72 15.18 3.46
C ILE A 81 8.88 16.09 3.05
N PRO A 82 9.87 16.35 3.93
CA PRO A 82 11.03 17.12 3.54
C PRO A 82 11.81 16.39 2.44
N SER A 83 12.20 17.12 1.40
CA SER A 83 13.07 16.59 0.35
C SER A 83 14.40 16.17 0.97
N HIS A 84 14.73 14.88 0.90
CA HIS A 84 16.09 14.42 1.12
C HIS A 84 16.89 14.71 -0.17
N ASN A 85 17.68 15.78 -0.13
CA ASN A 85 18.82 15.95 -1.05
C ASN A 85 20.00 15.13 -0.55
#